data_AF-A0A7C8GQ73-F1
#
_entry.id   AF-A0A7C8GQ73-F1
#
_cell.length_a   1.000
_cell.length_b   1.000
_cell.length_c   1.000
_cell.angle_alpha   90.00
_cell.angle_beta   90.00
_cell.angle_gamma   90.00
#
_symmetry.space_group_name_H-M   'P 1'
#
loop_
_entity.id
_entity.type
_entity.pdbx_description
1 polymer ?
#
loop_
_entity_poly.entity_id
_entity_poly.type
_entity_poly.pdbx_seq_one_letter_code
_entity_poly.pdbx_strand_id
1 'polypeptide(L)'
;MEFTYELKPTDLWNLQKHAKEFSSTIKRYNRNTYVLITISSFFLFSLTAYRMDLPIPLIIIYGLFHTFFWAASISPLFIGFMYFIKSNNVRRQLEREDFFGEYKLFMEEDGLTVKSPLKKKTYQWNDFIGKYETDSYYFLIYSGKEAVIIPKSSKELDDYLKTYIRFEPSTINSKRVKIQIILLIIYLLSFFISNFNEWTDPLHKIKADTAELFVSFEDKSNLQITSSVTQEQIDKLNDKLISVPATEDNLAEKFQIANWIREAEEQLYEDLPEDQITRTYHGEGEYWKIEDYRVKVSPILFRTYEGIMHMKDQDTYHADYLMTEFHVVFKWGKDMKIHREHRSSKIKGDNLNELDISSKSTGEFPNNREELDENGDPVTFEDIEEIYVIIQWKGENQDDLFEEKITLTSEDSKGN
;
A
#
# COMPACT_ATOMS: atom_id res chain seq x y z
N MET A 1 57.83 12.44 46.29
CA MET A 1 57.11 13.74 46.26
C MET A 1 55.64 13.50 46.60
N GLU A 2 55.04 14.31 47.48
CA GLU A 2 53.61 14.17 47.88
C GLU A 2 52.76 15.24 47.18
N PHE A 3 51.63 14.84 46.59
CA PHE A 3 50.63 15.74 46.02
C PHE A 3 49.24 15.36 46.50
N THR A 4 48.42 16.36 46.78
CA THR A 4 47.01 16.18 47.11
C THR A 4 46.15 16.72 45.99
N TYR A 5 45.11 15.99 45.60
CA TYR A 5 44.12 16.45 44.62
C TYR A 5 42.72 15.88 44.93
N GLU A 6 41.68 16.48 44.38
CA GLU A 6 40.30 16.04 44.53
C GLU A 6 39.80 15.44 43.22
N LEU A 7 39.23 14.23 43.25
CA LEU A 7 38.52 13.65 42.10
C LEU A 7 37.03 13.99 42.15
N LYS A 8 36.55 14.57 41.05
CA LYS A 8 35.14 14.94 40.85
C LYS A 8 34.44 13.99 39.87
N PRO A 9 33.11 13.88 39.92
CA PRO A 9 32.34 13.07 38.96
C PRO A 9 32.59 13.43 37.48
N THR A 10 32.94 14.68 37.20
CA THR A 10 33.32 15.15 35.86
C THR A 10 34.60 14.50 35.33
N ASP A 11 35.51 14.12 36.22
CA ASP A 11 36.83 13.58 35.87
C ASP A 11 36.69 12.14 35.38
N LEU A 12 35.77 11.40 36.00
CA LEU A 12 35.38 10.07 35.55
C LEU A 12 34.77 10.10 34.14
N TRP A 13 33.95 11.11 33.84
CA TRP A 13 33.38 11.26 32.50
C TRP A 13 34.47 11.49 31.45
N ASN A 14 35.46 12.33 31.76
CA ASN A 14 36.62 12.54 30.89
C ASN A 14 37.43 11.24 30.70
N LEU A 15 37.73 10.52 31.78
CA LEU A 15 38.37 9.20 31.70
C LEU A 15 37.58 8.26 30.80
N GLN A 16 36.27 8.16 31.00
CA GLN A 16 35.41 7.26 30.23
C GLN A 16 35.32 7.65 28.76
N LYS A 17 35.24 8.94 28.43
CA LYS A 17 35.23 9.42 27.04
C LYS A 17 36.47 8.93 26.30
N HIS A 18 37.63 9.02 26.96
CA HIS A 18 38.92 8.64 26.45
C HIS A 18 39.17 7.13 26.50
N ALA A 19 38.66 6.41 27.50
CA ALA A 19 38.81 4.97 27.62
C ALA A 19 38.31 4.20 26.39
N LYS A 20 37.33 4.75 25.64
CA LYS A 20 36.87 4.20 24.34
C LYS A 20 37.99 4.08 23.30
N GLU A 21 38.97 4.98 23.34
CA GLU A 21 40.03 5.10 22.35
C GLU A 21 41.22 4.22 22.68
N PHE A 22 41.36 3.76 23.93
CA PHE A 22 42.55 3.03 24.40
C PHE A 22 42.24 1.62 24.88
N SER A 23 41.10 1.41 25.55
CA SER A 23 40.75 0.09 26.08
C SER A 23 40.41 -0.87 24.94
N SER A 24 41.25 -1.89 24.76
CA SER A 24 41.00 -3.00 23.82
C SER A 24 39.70 -3.74 24.13
N THR A 25 39.30 -3.80 25.41
CA THR A 25 38.04 -4.39 25.84
C THR A 25 36.85 -3.57 25.37
N ILE A 26 36.88 -2.24 25.55
CA ILE A 26 35.82 -1.35 25.08
C ILE A 26 35.76 -1.33 23.55
N LYS A 27 36.91 -1.31 22.86
CA LYS A 27 36.98 -1.42 21.40
C LYS A 27 36.35 -2.73 20.89
N ARG A 28 36.68 -3.86 21.52
CA ARG A 28 36.10 -5.18 21.17
C ARG A 28 34.60 -5.20 21.40
N TYR A 29 34.13 -4.68 22.54
CA TYR A 29 32.70 -4.56 22.84
C TYR A 29 31.99 -3.70 21.77
N ASN A 30 32.47 -2.48 21.51
CA ASN A 30 31.87 -1.59 20.51
C ASN A 30 31.85 -2.21 19.12
N ARG A 31 32.92 -2.92 18.71
CA ARG A 31 32.97 -3.64 17.43
C ARG A 31 31.91 -4.74 17.36
N ASN A 32 31.80 -5.56 18.41
CA ASN A 32 30.81 -6.64 18.44
C ASN A 32 29.38 -6.09 18.43
N THR A 33 29.11 -5.04 19.21
CA THR A 33 27.81 -4.34 19.22
C THR A 33 27.50 -3.76 17.85
N TYR A 34 28.47 -3.12 17.19
CA TYR A 34 28.30 -2.59 15.84
C TYR A 34 27.94 -3.68 14.83
N VAL A 35 28.68 -4.79 14.82
CA VAL A 35 28.39 -5.95 13.93
C VAL A 35 26.99 -6.49 14.20
N LEU A 36 26.61 -6.66 15.47
CA LEU A 36 25.29 -7.17 15.84
C LEU A 36 24.16 -6.24 15.38
N ILE A 37 24.31 -4.93 15.56
CA ILE A 37 23.32 -3.94 15.11
C ILE A 37 23.20 -3.97 13.58
N THR A 38 24.32 -4.02 12.85
CA THR A 38 24.32 -4.09 11.38
C THR A 38 23.59 -5.34 10.88
N ILE A 39 23.92 -6.52 11.43
CA ILE A 39 23.25 -7.78 11.05
C ILE A 39 21.75 -7.70 11.37
N SER A 40 21.38 -7.23 12.57
CA SER A 40 19.97 -7.13 12.98
C SER A 40 19.20 -6.15 12.09
N SER A 41 19.82 -5.04 11.71
CA SER A 41 19.23 -4.04 10.82
C SER A 41 18.98 -4.62 9.42
N PHE A 42 19.90 -5.41 8.90
CA PHE A 42 19.73 -6.08 7.61
C PHE A 42 18.53 -7.02 7.59
N PHE A 43 18.38 -7.85 8.61
CA PHE A 43 17.22 -8.73 8.73
C PHE A 43 15.91 -7.94 8.86
N LEU A 44 15.91 -6.86 9.66
CA LEU A 44 14.74 -6.00 9.82
C LEU A 44 14.31 -5.38 8.48
N PHE A 45 15.24 -4.77 7.74
CA PHE A 45 14.93 -4.12 6.47
C PHE A 45 14.55 -5.10 5.37
N SER A 46 15.18 -6.28 5.35
CA SER A 46 14.82 -7.34 4.41
C SER A 46 13.39 -7.86 4.68
N LEU A 47 13.00 -7.97 5.95
CA LEU A 47 11.64 -8.37 6.34
C LEU A 47 10.61 -7.31 5.92
N THR A 48 10.94 -6.01 6.06
CA THR A 48 10.06 -4.93 5.59
C THR A 48 9.89 -4.95 4.08
N ALA A 49 10.99 -5.11 3.33
CA ALA A 49 10.93 -5.20 1.86
C ALA A 49 10.19 -6.46 1.38
N TYR A 50 10.30 -7.57 2.11
CA TYR A 50 9.54 -8.78 1.82
C TYR A 50 8.02 -8.57 1.91
N ARG A 51 7.54 -7.73 2.84
CA ARG A 51 6.12 -7.39 2.96
C ARG A 51 5.58 -6.50 1.83
N MET A 52 6.46 -5.94 1.01
CA MET A 52 6.10 -5.11 -0.15
C MET A 52 6.07 -5.94 -1.44
N ASP A 53 6.10 -7.28 -1.35
CA ASP A 53 6.10 -8.22 -2.48
C ASP A 53 7.19 -7.95 -3.54
N LEU A 54 8.31 -7.37 -3.11
CA LEU A 54 9.44 -7.08 -3.99
C LEU A 54 10.15 -8.38 -4.44
N PRO A 55 10.63 -8.46 -5.69
CA PRO A 55 11.53 -9.52 -6.12
C PRO A 55 12.73 -9.69 -5.18
N ILE A 56 13.14 -10.94 -4.94
CA ILE A 56 14.26 -11.28 -4.03
C ILE A 56 15.53 -10.42 -4.25
N PRO A 57 15.98 -10.16 -5.50
CA PRO A 57 17.15 -9.30 -5.72
C PRO A 57 16.96 -7.87 -5.19
N LEU A 58 15.76 -7.30 -5.34
CA LEU A 58 15.44 -5.97 -4.85
C LEU A 58 15.34 -5.93 -3.33
N ILE A 59 14.80 -6.98 -2.69
CA ILE A 59 14.81 -7.13 -1.23
C ILE A 59 16.25 -7.07 -0.70
N ILE A 60 17.18 -7.80 -1.32
CA ILE A 60 18.59 -7.83 -0.90
C ILE A 60 19.23 -6.45 -1.08
N ILE A 61 19.02 -5.80 -2.23
CA ILE A 61 19.57 -4.45 -2.50
C ILE A 61 19.03 -3.44 -1.49
N TYR A 62 17.72 -3.45 -1.24
CA TYR A 62 17.06 -2.59 -0.26
C TYR A 62 17.65 -2.82 1.15
N GLY A 63 17.72 -4.08 1.58
CA GLY A 63 18.29 -4.47 2.86
C GLY A 63 19.73 -3.98 3.02
N LEU A 64 20.58 -4.17 2.02
CA LEU A 64 21.97 -3.72 2.04
C LEU A 64 22.08 -2.18 2.09
N PHE A 65 21.30 -1.48 1.28
CA PHE A 65 21.30 -0.01 1.22
C PHE A 65 20.92 0.61 2.57
N HIS A 66 19.78 0.21 3.14
CA HIS A 66 19.32 0.75 4.42
C HIS A 66 20.23 0.35 5.57
N THR A 67 20.76 -0.88 5.55
CA THR A 67 21.73 -1.35 6.56
C THR A 67 23.01 -0.54 6.53
N PHE A 68 23.57 -0.29 5.35
CA PHE A 68 24.76 0.55 5.21
C PHE A 68 24.51 1.93 5.80
N PHE A 69 23.34 2.49 5.52
CA PHE A 69 22.96 3.80 6.05
C PHE A 69 22.86 3.83 7.57
N TRP A 70 22.16 2.85 8.14
CA TRP A 70 22.00 2.67 9.58
C TRP A 70 23.33 2.41 10.28
N ALA A 71 24.20 1.61 9.66
CA ALA A 71 25.53 1.32 10.16
C ALA A 71 26.42 2.59 10.14
N ALA A 72 26.34 3.42 9.10
CA ALA A 72 27.13 4.64 8.99
C ALA A 72 26.67 5.75 9.94
N SER A 73 25.36 5.92 10.10
CA SER A 73 24.77 7.08 10.77
C SER A 73 24.24 6.78 12.16
N ILE A 74 23.36 5.78 12.30
CA ILE A 74 22.58 5.55 13.53
C ILE A 74 23.38 4.71 14.54
N SER A 75 24.06 3.67 14.08
CA SER A 75 24.80 2.74 14.94
C SER A 75 25.86 3.43 15.81
N PRO A 76 26.68 4.38 15.30
CA PRO A 76 27.64 5.12 16.12
C PRO A 76 26.97 5.96 17.20
N LEU A 77 25.84 6.61 16.88
CA LEU A 77 25.05 7.40 17.82
C LEU A 77 24.46 6.51 18.91
N PHE A 78 23.88 5.38 18.52
CA PHE A 78 23.31 4.41 19.44
C PHE A 78 24.37 3.81 20.38
N ILE A 79 25.54 3.43 19.87
CA ILE A 79 26.66 2.98 20.71
C ILE A 79 27.11 4.10 21.66
N GLY A 80 27.16 5.35 21.17
CA GLY A 80 27.44 6.53 21.99
C GLY A 80 26.45 6.70 23.14
N PHE A 81 25.16 6.55 22.86
CA PHE A 81 24.06 6.64 23.81
C PHE A 81 24.06 5.49 24.82
N MET A 82 24.21 4.24 24.37
CA MET A 82 24.32 3.08 25.25
C MET A 82 25.52 3.19 26.18
N TYR A 83 26.62 3.74 25.67
CA TYR A 83 27.76 4.07 26.51
C TYR A 83 27.43 5.13 27.56
N PHE A 84 26.75 6.21 27.17
CA PHE A 84 26.30 7.27 28.09
C PHE A 84 25.43 6.72 29.23
N ILE A 85 24.47 5.84 28.93
CA ILE A 85 23.66 5.16 29.94
C ILE A 85 24.55 4.34 30.88
N LYS A 86 25.45 3.52 30.32
CA LYS A 86 26.35 2.67 31.12
C LYS A 86 27.27 3.50 32.01
N SER A 87 27.86 4.57 31.49
CA SER A 87 28.70 5.49 32.27
C SER A 87 27.95 6.14 33.41
N ASN A 88 26.68 6.52 33.20
CA ASN A 88 25.88 7.13 34.25
C ASN A 88 25.57 6.12 35.37
N ASN A 89 25.33 4.86 35.02
CA ASN A 89 25.18 3.79 36.00
C ASN A 89 26.46 3.52 36.78
N VAL A 90 27.62 3.48 36.11
CA VAL A 90 28.94 3.34 36.76
C VAL A 90 29.22 4.53 37.68
N ARG A 91 28.89 5.76 37.25
CA ARG A 91 29.03 6.97 38.08
C ARG A 91 28.22 6.84 39.37
N ARG A 92 26.95 6.45 39.28
CA ARG A 92 26.08 6.23 40.44
C ARG A 92 26.60 5.15 41.39
N GLN A 93 27.25 4.11 40.86
CA GLN A 93 27.88 3.08 41.69
C GLN A 93 29.10 3.64 42.42
N LEU A 94 29.98 4.36 41.73
CA LEU A 94 31.18 4.97 42.31
C LEU A 94 30.86 6.10 43.31
N GLU A 95 29.76 6.83 43.10
CA GLU A 95 29.23 7.80 44.08
C GLU A 95 28.80 7.11 45.39
N ARG A 96 28.31 5.87 45.35
CA ARG A 96 27.94 5.10 46.56
C ARG A 96 29.14 4.47 47.25
N GLU A 97 30.20 4.21 46.50
CA GLU A 97 31.44 3.60 46.99
C GLU A 97 32.47 4.67 47.39
N ASP A 98 32.07 5.90 47.74
CA ASP A 98 32.96 7.01 48.15
C ASP A 98 34.25 7.13 47.30
N PHE A 99 34.13 6.87 45.99
CA PHE A 99 35.27 6.89 45.07
C PHE A 99 35.76 8.32 44.84
N PHE A 100 34.87 9.30 44.93
CA PHE A 100 35.18 10.72 44.78
C PHE A 100 35.65 11.34 46.08
N GLY A 101 36.44 12.42 46.01
CA GLY A 101 36.99 13.10 47.18
C GLY A 101 38.50 13.30 47.08
N GLU A 102 39.15 13.49 48.24
CA GLU A 102 40.57 13.82 48.34
C GLU A 102 41.47 12.57 48.16
N TYR A 103 42.46 12.69 47.28
CA TYR A 103 43.47 11.69 46.95
C TYR A 103 44.84 12.24 47.29
N LYS A 104 45.69 11.38 47.84
CA LYS A 104 47.12 11.65 48.04
C LYS A 104 47.95 10.78 47.12
N LEU A 105 48.83 11.42 46.36
CA LEU A 105 49.77 10.81 45.44
C LEU A 105 51.16 10.90 46.03
N PHE A 106 51.80 9.75 46.25
CA PHE A 106 53.21 9.68 46.62
C PHE A 106 53.97 9.15 45.41
N MET A 107 54.80 9.98 44.81
CA MET A 107 55.67 9.58 43.70
C MET A 107 57.05 9.23 44.24
N GLU A 108 57.51 8.03 43.86
CA GLU A 108 58.77 7.40 44.25
C GLU A 108 59.57 7.09 42.97
N GLU A 109 60.87 6.77 43.10
CA GLU A 109 61.74 6.54 41.94
C GLU A 109 61.31 5.32 41.10
N ASP A 110 60.77 4.30 41.76
CA ASP A 110 60.35 3.02 41.17
C ASP A 110 58.85 2.98 40.81
N GLY A 111 58.04 3.89 41.38
CA GLY A 111 56.62 3.90 41.11
C GLY A 111 55.82 5.04 41.72
N LEU A 112 54.53 4.79 41.87
CA LEU A 112 53.58 5.73 42.43
C LEU A 112 52.63 5.02 43.39
N THR A 113 52.34 5.66 44.52
CA THR A 113 51.36 5.21 45.49
C THR A 113 50.18 6.18 45.53
N VAL A 114 48.98 5.66 45.24
CA VAL A 114 47.72 6.40 45.37
C VAL A 114 47.04 6.00 46.68
N LYS A 115 46.74 6.98 47.53
CA LYS A 115 45.91 6.81 48.71
C LYS A 115 44.60 7.55 48.50
N SER A 116 43.51 6.80 48.36
CA SER A 116 42.13 7.31 48.36
C SER A 116 41.53 7.22 49.76
N PRO A 117 40.29 7.73 49.97
CA PRO A 117 39.59 7.58 51.26
C PRO A 117 39.42 6.12 51.69
N LEU A 118 39.31 5.21 50.72
CA LEU A 118 39.00 3.79 50.97
C LEU A 118 40.19 2.85 50.86
N LYS A 119 41.20 3.18 50.04
CA LYS A 119 42.28 2.24 49.72
C LYS A 119 43.61 2.93 49.44
N LYS A 120 44.69 2.25 49.79
CA LYS A 120 46.06 2.57 49.37
C LYS A 120 46.49 1.53 48.34
N LYS A 121 46.93 1.96 47.15
CA LYS A 121 47.45 1.09 46.09
C LYS A 121 48.74 1.67 45.53
N THR A 122 49.76 0.82 45.41
CA THR A 122 51.08 1.15 44.86
C THR A 122 51.22 0.50 43.50
N TYR A 123 51.80 1.24 42.55
CA TYR A 123 51.99 0.85 41.15
C TYR A 123 53.45 1.08 40.79
N GLN A 124 54.09 0.11 40.13
CA GLN A 124 55.44 0.29 39.61
C GLN A 124 55.38 0.97 38.23
N TRP A 125 56.38 1.78 37.87
CA TRP A 125 56.36 2.50 36.58
C TRP A 125 56.26 1.55 35.38
N ASN A 126 56.90 0.38 35.48
CA ASN A 126 56.89 -0.65 34.44
C ASN A 126 55.54 -1.37 34.29
N ASP A 127 54.61 -1.22 35.24
CA ASP A 127 53.31 -1.87 35.16
C ASP A 127 52.32 -1.09 34.27
N PHE A 128 52.59 0.18 33.98
CA PHE A 128 51.70 0.98 33.15
C PHE A 128 51.87 0.61 31.68
N ILE A 129 50.81 0.07 31.08
CA ILE A 129 50.76 -0.32 29.67
C ILE A 129 50.60 0.89 28.72
N GLY A 130 50.37 2.09 29.25
CA GLY A 130 50.35 3.33 28.50
C GLY A 130 49.93 4.54 29.33
N LYS A 131 50.07 5.72 28.74
CA LYS A 131 49.47 6.96 29.26
C LYS A 131 48.62 7.66 28.21
N TYR A 132 47.68 8.44 28.69
CA TYR A 132 46.97 9.42 27.89
C TYR A 132 46.97 10.77 28.60
N GLU A 133 47.16 11.83 27.82
CA GLU A 133 47.30 13.18 28.32
C GLU A 133 46.25 14.07 27.66
N THR A 134 45.55 14.82 28.50
CA THR A 134 44.62 15.88 28.09
C THR A 134 45.13 17.22 28.62
N ASP A 135 44.47 18.31 28.27
CA ASP A 135 44.81 19.63 28.81
C ASP A 135 44.69 19.68 30.34
N SER A 136 43.88 18.81 30.96
CA SER A 136 43.56 18.86 32.39
C SER A 136 43.99 17.63 33.21
N TYR A 137 44.32 16.51 32.57
CA TYR A 137 44.60 15.23 33.27
C TYR A 137 45.67 14.39 32.57
N TYR A 138 46.39 13.64 33.39
CA TYR A 138 47.12 12.44 33.04
C TYR A 138 46.30 11.20 33.41
N PHE A 139 46.19 10.27 32.47
CA PHE A 139 45.57 8.97 32.68
C PHE A 139 46.62 7.88 32.50
N LEU A 140 47.06 7.25 33.59
CA LEU A 140 48.07 6.18 33.55
C LEU A 140 47.36 4.84 33.52
N ILE A 141 47.42 4.15 32.39
CA ILE A 141 46.68 2.91 32.14
C ILE A 141 47.50 1.75 32.70
N TYR A 142 47.00 1.12 33.76
CA TYR A 142 47.64 -0.03 34.40
C TYR A 142 47.19 -1.34 33.74
N SER A 143 45.89 -1.43 33.41
CA SER A 143 45.33 -2.59 32.72
C SER A 143 44.23 -2.16 31.76
N GLY A 144 43.71 -3.09 30.95
CA GLY A 144 42.59 -2.80 30.04
C GLY A 144 41.30 -2.30 30.72
N LYS A 145 41.23 -2.35 32.07
CA LYS A 145 40.08 -1.94 32.89
C LYS A 145 40.42 -0.92 33.99
N GLU A 146 41.70 -0.65 34.26
CA GLU A 146 42.13 0.22 35.35
C GLU A 146 43.07 1.31 34.86
N ALA A 147 42.81 2.55 35.30
CA ALA A 147 43.69 3.68 35.06
C ALA A 147 43.78 4.55 36.33
N VAL A 148 44.94 5.14 36.55
CA VAL A 148 45.15 6.17 37.57
C VAL A 148 44.87 7.53 36.92
N ILE A 149 43.98 8.31 37.52
CA ILE A 149 43.63 9.66 37.08
C ILE A 149 44.45 10.64 37.91
N ILE A 150 45.26 11.49 37.27
CA ILE A 150 46.05 12.51 37.94
C ILE A 150 45.74 13.87 37.28
N PRO A 151 45.08 14.81 37.97
CA PRO A 151 44.84 16.14 37.43
C PRO A 151 46.15 16.93 37.29
N LYS A 152 46.22 17.76 36.25
CA LYS A 152 47.32 18.71 36.02
C LYS A 152 47.14 19.93 36.93
N SER A 153 47.37 19.74 38.23
CA SER A 153 47.16 20.78 39.24
C SER A 153 48.35 21.74 39.40
N SER A 154 49.56 21.31 39.06
CA SER A 154 50.76 22.14 39.13
C SER A 154 51.77 21.84 38.02
N LYS A 155 52.58 22.85 37.68
CA LYS A 155 53.67 22.72 36.70
C LYS A 155 54.74 21.73 37.16
N GLU A 156 55.03 21.66 38.45
CA GLU A 156 56.01 20.73 39.01
C GLU A 156 55.59 19.27 38.81
N LEU A 157 54.30 18.97 39.02
CA LEU A 157 53.72 17.65 38.75
C LEU A 157 53.80 17.30 37.26
N ASP A 158 53.52 18.28 36.40
CA ASP A 158 53.58 18.16 34.94
C ASP A 158 55.01 17.84 34.45
N ASP A 159 55.99 18.61 34.91
CA ASP A 159 57.41 18.42 34.57
C ASP A 159 57.94 17.06 35.10
N TYR A 160 57.52 16.66 36.31
CA TYR A 160 57.88 15.36 36.88
C TYR A 160 57.31 14.21 36.05
N LEU A 161 56.00 14.21 35.78
CA LEU A 161 55.35 13.14 35.00
C LEU A 161 55.90 13.03 33.58
N LYS A 162 56.27 14.15 32.95
CA LYS A 162 56.94 14.16 31.63
C LYS A 162 58.32 13.51 31.66
N THR A 163 59.03 13.59 32.78
CA THR A 163 60.37 13.02 32.93
C THR A 163 60.33 11.48 32.98
N TYR A 164 59.39 10.93 33.74
CA TYR A 164 59.29 9.48 33.97
C TYR A 164 58.43 8.75 32.94
N ILE A 165 57.50 9.44 32.28
CA ILE A 165 56.52 8.81 31.41
C ILE A 165 56.73 9.26 29.97
N ARG A 166 57.56 8.51 29.21
CA ARG A 166 57.80 8.74 27.78
C ARG A 166 56.85 7.89 26.92
N PHE A 167 55.67 8.43 26.61
CA PHE A 167 54.80 7.84 25.59
C PHE A 167 54.34 8.95 24.63
N GLU A 168 54.19 8.59 23.36
CA GLU A 168 53.75 9.51 22.31
C GLU A 168 52.26 9.86 22.45
N PRO A 169 51.88 11.15 22.34
CA PRO A 169 50.49 11.55 22.39
C PRO A 169 49.74 11.09 21.13
N SER A 170 48.60 10.41 21.31
CA SER A 170 47.68 10.11 20.22
C SER A 170 46.72 11.27 19.98
N THR A 171 46.67 11.81 18.76
CA THR A 171 45.68 12.85 18.38
C THR A 171 44.38 12.20 17.91
N ILE A 172 43.24 12.71 18.37
CA ILE A 172 41.89 12.23 17.99
C ILE A 172 41.25 13.23 17.03
N ASN A 173 40.71 12.72 15.92
CA ASN A 173 40.14 13.53 14.85
C ASN A 173 38.63 13.74 15.05
N SER A 174 38.22 14.93 15.50
CA SER A 174 36.82 15.30 15.80
C SER A 174 35.91 15.46 14.57
N LYS A 175 36.45 15.42 13.34
CA LYS A 175 35.69 15.64 12.09
C LYS A 175 34.63 14.57 11.78
N ARG A 176 34.73 13.36 12.36
CA ARG A 176 33.84 12.23 12.04
C ARG A 176 32.37 12.45 12.42
N VAL A 177 32.09 13.15 13.52
CA VAL A 177 30.72 13.31 14.04
C VAL A 177 29.86 14.20 13.13
N LYS A 178 30.44 15.26 12.54
CA LYS A 178 29.72 16.17 11.65
C LYS A 178 29.20 15.49 10.39
N ILE A 179 29.99 14.60 9.79
CA ILE A 179 29.61 13.85 8.59
C ILE A 179 28.44 12.91 8.89
N GLN A 180 28.44 12.24 10.06
CA GLN A 180 27.36 11.33 10.46
C GLN A 180 26.01 12.03 10.61
N ILE A 181 26.00 13.25 11.16
CA ILE A 181 24.79 14.06 11.29
C ILE A 181 24.24 14.46 9.91
N ILE A 182 25.11 14.90 9.01
CA ILE A 182 24.71 15.28 7.64
C ILE A 182 24.09 14.08 6.91
N LEU A 183 24.73 12.91 7.00
CA LEU A 183 24.19 11.68 6.44
C LEU A 183 22.80 11.41 7.04
N LEU A 184 22.65 11.39 8.36
CA LEU A 184 21.34 11.14 9.00
C LEU A 184 20.23 12.05 8.47
N ILE A 185 20.50 13.34 8.28
CA ILE A 185 19.53 14.30 7.72
C ILE A 185 19.14 13.92 6.29
N ILE A 186 20.12 13.60 5.43
CA ILE A 186 19.87 13.20 4.04
C ILE A 186 18.97 11.96 3.98
N TYR A 187 19.21 10.97 4.85
CA TYR A 187 18.38 9.77 4.89
C TYR A 187 16.96 10.00 5.37
N LEU A 188 16.79 10.82 6.41
CA LEU A 188 15.46 11.21 6.86
C LEU A 188 14.70 11.92 5.73
N LEU A 189 15.36 12.86 5.04
CA LEU A 189 14.75 13.53 3.89
C LEU A 189 14.38 12.54 2.77
N SER A 190 15.26 11.60 2.42
CA SER A 190 14.93 10.60 1.39
C SER A 190 13.74 9.72 1.78
N PHE A 191 13.62 9.34 3.06
CA PHE A 191 12.51 8.56 3.56
C PHE A 191 11.19 9.34 3.57
N PHE A 192 11.24 10.62 3.92
CA PHE A 192 10.05 11.49 3.85
C PHE A 192 9.62 11.71 2.40
N ILE A 193 10.56 11.94 1.47
CA ILE A 193 10.25 12.14 0.05
C ILE A 193 9.66 10.86 -0.57
N SER A 194 10.19 9.68 -0.25
CA SER A 194 9.67 8.42 -0.82
C SER A 194 8.24 8.13 -0.37
N ASN A 195 7.92 8.36 0.90
CA ASN A 195 6.57 8.16 1.43
C ASN A 195 5.59 9.27 1.02
N PHE A 196 6.10 10.44 0.61
CA PHE A 196 5.25 11.52 0.14
C PHE A 196 4.53 11.17 -1.16
N ASN A 197 5.17 10.37 -2.04
CA ASN A 197 4.56 9.96 -3.30
C ASN A 197 3.33 9.07 -3.11
N GLU A 198 3.34 8.13 -2.17
CA GLU A 198 2.17 7.30 -1.83
C GLU A 198 1.02 8.14 -1.24
N TRP A 199 1.33 9.23 -0.54
CA TRP A 199 0.31 10.14 0.01
C TRP A 199 -0.27 11.10 -1.03
N THR A 200 0.44 11.30 -2.14
CA THR A 200 0.00 12.19 -3.22
C THR A 200 -0.67 11.48 -4.38
N ASP A 201 -0.66 10.14 -4.43
CA ASP A 201 -1.37 9.42 -5.48
C ASP A 201 -2.89 9.53 -5.26
N PRO A 202 -3.60 10.30 -6.09
CA PRO A 202 -5.04 10.46 -5.93
C PRO A 202 -5.78 9.12 -6.09
N LEU A 203 -5.24 8.15 -6.84
CA LEU A 203 -5.88 6.84 -7.01
C LEU A 203 -5.86 6.01 -5.73
N HIS A 204 -4.83 6.13 -4.88
CA HIS A 204 -4.78 5.40 -3.61
C HIS A 204 -5.96 5.79 -2.72
N LYS A 205 -6.28 7.09 -2.63
CA LYS A 205 -7.42 7.56 -1.86
C LYS A 205 -8.74 7.11 -2.48
N ILE A 206 -8.90 7.23 -3.80
CA ILE A 206 -10.12 6.79 -4.49
C ILE A 206 -10.33 5.29 -4.29
N LYS A 207 -9.27 4.48 -4.38
CA LYS A 207 -9.31 3.04 -4.14
C LYS A 207 -9.74 2.69 -2.72
N ALA A 208 -9.25 3.40 -1.72
CA ALA A 208 -9.68 3.23 -0.34
C ALA A 208 -11.17 3.59 -0.18
N ASP A 209 -11.59 4.74 -0.71
CA ASP A 209 -12.99 5.17 -0.67
C ASP A 209 -13.91 4.17 -1.46
N THR A 210 -13.45 3.60 -2.57
CA THR A 210 -14.17 2.56 -3.33
C THR A 210 -14.27 1.24 -2.55
N ALA A 211 -13.23 0.87 -1.80
CA ALA A 211 -13.26 -0.33 -0.96
C ALA A 211 -14.29 -0.23 0.16
N GLU A 212 -14.58 0.98 0.65
CA GLU A 212 -15.62 1.25 1.66
C GLU A 212 -17.05 1.04 1.13
N LEU A 213 -17.25 0.97 -0.21
CA LEU A 213 -18.56 0.61 -0.78
C LEU A 213 -18.94 -0.83 -0.47
N PHE A 214 -17.97 -1.72 -0.20
CA PHE A 214 -18.18 -3.15 -0.09
C PHE A 214 -18.04 -3.66 1.35
N VAL A 215 -18.79 -4.72 1.70
CA VAL A 215 -18.73 -5.38 3.01
C VAL A 215 -17.35 -6.00 3.27
N SER A 216 -16.75 -6.58 2.24
CA SER A 216 -15.39 -7.11 2.24
C SER A 216 -14.74 -6.84 0.89
N PHE A 217 -13.50 -6.35 0.94
CA PHE A 217 -12.70 -6.05 -0.25
C PHE A 217 -11.54 -7.04 -0.45
N GLU A 218 -11.40 -8.01 0.47
CA GLU A 218 -10.34 -9.03 0.40
C GLU A 218 -10.63 -10.09 -0.67
N ASP A 219 -11.91 -10.47 -0.81
CA ASP A 219 -12.37 -11.42 -1.83
C ASP A 219 -12.91 -10.68 -3.06
N LYS A 220 -12.01 -10.41 -4.02
CA LYS A 220 -12.36 -9.72 -5.27
C LYS A 220 -13.34 -10.47 -6.16
N SER A 221 -13.64 -11.74 -5.87
CA SER A 221 -14.55 -12.56 -6.69
C SER A 221 -16.01 -12.45 -6.30
N ASN A 222 -16.31 -11.93 -5.10
CA ASN A 222 -17.66 -11.82 -4.58
C ASN A 222 -17.80 -10.53 -3.76
N LEU A 223 -17.68 -9.40 -4.45
CA LEU A 223 -17.91 -8.09 -3.87
C LEU A 223 -19.40 -7.94 -3.57
N GLN A 224 -19.76 -7.51 -2.37
CA GLN A 224 -21.14 -7.18 -1.99
C GLN A 224 -21.19 -5.77 -1.44
N ILE A 225 -22.02 -4.90 -2.00
CA ILE A 225 -22.17 -3.53 -1.52
C ILE A 225 -22.73 -3.50 -0.10
N THR A 226 -22.34 -2.49 0.68
CA THR A 226 -22.95 -2.25 1.98
C THR A 226 -24.36 -1.66 1.79
N SER A 227 -25.32 -2.05 2.63
CA SER A 227 -26.70 -1.56 2.54
C SER A 227 -26.86 -0.05 2.77
N SER A 228 -25.79 0.64 3.18
CA SER A 228 -25.74 2.09 3.36
C SER A 228 -25.24 2.85 2.13
N VAL A 229 -24.79 2.16 1.09
CA VAL A 229 -24.32 2.80 -0.14
C VAL A 229 -25.49 3.50 -0.84
N THR A 230 -25.26 4.74 -1.28
CA THR A 230 -26.21 5.49 -2.10
C THR A 230 -25.63 5.77 -3.49
N GLN A 231 -26.50 6.01 -4.48
CA GLN A 231 -26.06 6.39 -5.83
C GLN A 231 -25.16 7.64 -5.81
N GLU A 232 -25.50 8.65 -4.99
CA GLU A 232 -24.68 9.87 -4.84
C GLU A 232 -23.23 9.57 -4.42
N GLN A 233 -23.00 8.54 -3.59
CA GLN A 233 -21.66 8.14 -3.19
C GLN A 233 -20.88 7.51 -4.35
N ILE A 234 -21.56 6.69 -5.17
CA ILE A 234 -20.99 6.05 -6.37
C ILE A 234 -20.65 7.13 -7.41
N ASP A 235 -21.56 8.06 -7.69
CA ASP A 235 -21.38 9.16 -8.64
C ASP A 235 -20.17 10.02 -8.24
N LYS A 236 -20.08 10.39 -6.96
CA LYS A 236 -18.97 11.17 -6.42
C LYS A 236 -17.62 10.46 -6.56
N LEU A 237 -17.60 9.13 -6.47
CA LEU A 237 -16.38 8.35 -6.70
C LEU A 237 -16.01 8.30 -8.17
N ASN A 238 -17.00 8.14 -9.05
CA ASN A 238 -16.81 8.18 -10.49
C ASN A 238 -16.25 9.54 -10.93
N ASP A 239 -16.82 10.65 -10.45
CA ASP A 239 -16.33 12.01 -10.70
C ASP A 239 -14.87 12.20 -10.26
N LYS A 240 -14.55 11.74 -9.04
CA LYS A 240 -13.16 11.76 -8.54
C LYS A 240 -12.25 10.96 -9.47
N LEU A 241 -12.65 9.77 -9.89
CA LEU A 241 -11.86 8.91 -10.76
C LEU A 241 -11.64 9.53 -12.15
N ILE A 242 -12.68 10.10 -12.75
CA ILE A 242 -12.61 10.78 -14.05
C ILE A 242 -11.66 11.98 -13.97
N SER A 243 -11.67 12.72 -12.86
CA SER A 243 -10.80 13.90 -12.67
C SER A 243 -9.30 13.57 -12.63
N VAL A 244 -8.92 12.31 -12.36
CA VAL A 244 -7.53 11.87 -12.38
C VAL A 244 -7.09 11.58 -13.84
N PRO A 245 -6.11 12.30 -14.40
CA PRO A 245 -5.65 12.04 -15.76
C PRO A 245 -5.06 10.62 -15.88
N ALA A 246 -5.43 9.93 -16.95
CA ALA A 246 -4.88 8.63 -17.27
C ALA A 246 -3.45 8.78 -17.80
N THR A 247 -2.50 8.16 -17.11
CA THR A 247 -1.09 8.04 -17.52
C THR A 247 -0.77 6.57 -17.75
N GLU A 248 0.31 6.29 -18.48
CA GLU A 248 0.74 4.91 -18.74
C GLU A 248 0.98 4.13 -17.43
N ASP A 249 1.50 4.79 -16.40
CA ASP A 249 1.79 4.21 -15.09
C ASP A 249 0.54 3.88 -14.26
N ASN A 250 -0.56 4.63 -14.43
CA ASN A 250 -1.73 4.54 -13.56
C ASN A 250 -2.97 3.92 -14.24
N LEU A 251 -2.91 3.67 -15.55
CA LEU A 251 -4.04 3.25 -16.37
C LEU A 251 -4.67 1.94 -15.86
N ALA A 252 -3.85 0.93 -15.53
CA ALA A 252 -4.33 -0.37 -15.09
C ALA A 252 -5.09 -0.28 -13.75
N GLU A 253 -4.59 0.51 -12.79
CA GLU A 253 -5.25 0.72 -11.51
C GLU A 253 -6.53 1.54 -11.67
N LYS A 254 -6.50 2.59 -12.50
CA LYS A 254 -7.70 3.38 -12.82
C LYS A 254 -8.81 2.50 -13.41
N PHE A 255 -8.48 1.61 -14.35
CA PHE A 255 -9.44 0.65 -14.92
C PHE A 255 -9.99 -0.32 -13.87
N GLN A 256 -9.14 -0.82 -12.97
CA GLN A 256 -9.58 -1.71 -11.91
C GLN A 256 -10.58 -1.00 -10.97
N ILE A 257 -10.30 0.25 -10.58
CA ILE A 257 -11.21 1.05 -9.75
C ILE A 257 -12.53 1.31 -10.48
N ALA A 258 -12.48 1.67 -11.77
CA ALA A 258 -13.68 1.87 -12.58
C ALA A 258 -14.58 0.62 -12.61
N ASN A 259 -13.99 -0.56 -12.77
CA ASN A 259 -14.73 -1.82 -12.75
C ASN A 259 -15.41 -2.10 -11.41
N TRP A 260 -14.78 -1.74 -10.29
CA TRP A 260 -15.39 -1.86 -8.96
C TRP A 260 -16.53 -0.87 -8.75
N ILE A 261 -16.36 0.38 -9.19
CA ILE A 261 -17.44 1.38 -9.11
C ILE A 261 -18.66 0.88 -9.92
N ARG A 262 -18.44 0.38 -11.14
CA ARG A 262 -19.51 -0.21 -11.98
C ARG A 262 -20.19 -1.40 -11.32
N GLU A 263 -19.42 -2.29 -10.69
CA GLU A 263 -19.98 -3.44 -9.96
C GLU A 263 -20.85 -3.00 -8.78
N ALA A 264 -20.42 -1.97 -8.02
CA ALA A 264 -21.22 -1.42 -6.94
C ALA A 264 -22.53 -0.81 -7.44
N GLU A 265 -22.46 -0.14 -8.60
CA GLU A 265 -23.62 0.44 -9.27
C GLU A 265 -24.60 -0.64 -9.75
N GLU A 266 -24.10 -1.72 -10.36
CA GLU A 266 -24.89 -2.88 -10.78
C GLU A 266 -25.68 -3.49 -9.61
N GLN A 267 -25.03 -3.71 -8.48
CA GLN A 267 -25.69 -4.27 -7.30
C GLN A 267 -26.71 -3.32 -6.68
N LEU A 268 -26.47 -2.01 -6.71
CA LEU A 268 -27.42 -1.03 -6.19
C LEU A 268 -28.73 -1.03 -6.98
N TYR A 269 -28.65 -1.26 -8.29
CA TYR A 269 -29.82 -1.32 -9.17
C TYR A 269 -30.48 -2.70 -9.22
N GLU A 270 -29.79 -3.78 -8.86
CA GLU A 270 -30.42 -5.10 -8.68
C GLU A 270 -31.43 -5.13 -7.53
N ASP A 271 -31.24 -4.29 -6.51
CA ASP A 271 -32.14 -4.17 -5.36
C ASP A 271 -33.39 -3.30 -5.63
N LEU A 272 -33.49 -2.65 -6.79
CA LEU A 272 -34.69 -1.90 -7.15
C LEU A 272 -35.87 -2.87 -7.36
N PRO A 273 -37.09 -2.51 -6.90
CA PRO A 273 -38.29 -3.31 -7.13
C PRO A 273 -38.45 -3.67 -8.62
N GLU A 274 -38.67 -4.95 -8.92
CA GLU A 274 -38.68 -5.47 -10.29
C GLU A 274 -39.71 -4.75 -11.17
N ASP A 275 -40.82 -4.29 -10.59
CA ASP A 275 -41.89 -3.52 -11.24
C ASP A 275 -41.48 -2.09 -11.65
N GLN A 276 -40.43 -1.54 -11.06
CA GLN A 276 -39.91 -0.22 -11.46
C GLN A 276 -38.96 -0.31 -12.65
N ILE A 277 -38.23 -1.41 -12.77
CA ILE A 277 -37.14 -1.56 -13.74
C ILE A 277 -37.45 -2.58 -14.83
N THR A 278 -38.53 -3.37 -14.71
CA THR A 278 -38.92 -4.37 -15.71
C THR A 278 -40.40 -4.22 -16.05
N ARG A 279 -40.73 -4.21 -17.34
CA ARG A 279 -42.11 -4.27 -17.84
C ARG A 279 -42.29 -5.46 -18.77
N THR A 280 -43.43 -6.13 -18.65
CA THR A 280 -43.84 -7.24 -19.53
C THR A 280 -44.74 -6.71 -20.64
N TYR A 281 -44.43 -7.10 -21.87
CA TYR A 281 -45.12 -6.65 -23.07
C TYR A 281 -45.77 -7.82 -23.81
N HIS A 282 -46.96 -7.56 -24.33
CA HIS A 282 -47.74 -8.49 -25.14
C HIS A 282 -48.28 -7.79 -26.37
N GLY A 283 -48.38 -8.51 -27.47
CA GLY A 283 -48.93 -7.99 -28.71
C GLY A 283 -49.69 -9.08 -29.45
N GLU A 284 -50.73 -8.69 -30.18
CA GLU A 284 -51.47 -9.62 -31.02
C GLU A 284 -51.79 -8.95 -32.34
N GLY A 285 -51.51 -9.67 -33.42
CA GLY A 285 -51.85 -9.26 -34.76
C GLY A 285 -52.82 -10.22 -35.45
N GLU A 286 -52.82 -10.22 -36.77
CA GLU A 286 -53.62 -11.09 -37.62
C GLU A 286 -53.15 -12.55 -37.51
N TYR A 287 -51.83 -12.80 -37.66
CA TYR A 287 -51.29 -14.17 -37.71
C TYR A 287 -50.47 -14.55 -36.48
N TRP A 288 -49.95 -13.58 -35.73
CA TRP A 288 -49.06 -13.85 -34.59
C TRP A 288 -49.56 -13.25 -33.28
N LYS A 289 -49.19 -13.92 -32.18
CA LYS A 289 -49.36 -13.48 -30.81
C LYS A 289 -48.02 -13.53 -30.09
N ILE A 290 -47.67 -12.48 -29.35
CA ILE A 290 -46.46 -12.37 -28.55
C ILE A 290 -46.85 -12.21 -27.09
N GLU A 291 -46.22 -13.03 -26.25
CA GLU A 291 -46.46 -13.09 -24.81
C GLU A 291 -45.14 -13.02 -24.05
N ASP A 292 -45.20 -12.47 -22.84
CA ASP A 292 -44.11 -12.46 -21.86
C ASP A 292 -42.79 -11.83 -22.33
N TYR A 293 -42.83 -10.93 -23.32
CA TYR A 293 -41.64 -10.20 -23.76
C TYR A 293 -41.28 -9.13 -22.73
N ARG A 294 -40.17 -9.30 -22.01
CA ARG A 294 -39.81 -8.38 -20.92
C ARG A 294 -38.72 -7.42 -21.37
N VAL A 295 -38.88 -6.16 -20.99
CA VAL A 295 -37.84 -5.14 -21.16
C VAL A 295 -37.44 -4.65 -19.78
N LYS A 296 -36.14 -4.64 -19.52
CA LYS A 296 -35.55 -4.11 -18.29
C LYS A 296 -34.76 -2.84 -18.61
N VAL A 297 -35.16 -1.75 -17.95
CA VAL A 297 -34.57 -0.42 -18.10
C VAL A 297 -34.14 0.07 -16.73
N SER A 298 -32.89 0.46 -16.61
CA SER A 298 -32.32 1.12 -15.44
C SER A 298 -31.23 2.10 -15.92
N PRO A 299 -30.74 3.00 -15.05
CA PRO A 299 -29.74 3.99 -15.46
C PRO A 299 -28.49 3.42 -16.14
N ILE A 300 -28.13 2.17 -15.85
CA ILE A 300 -26.92 1.52 -16.40
C ILE A 300 -27.21 0.41 -17.41
N LEU A 301 -28.48 0.05 -17.62
CA LEU A 301 -28.85 -1.16 -18.35
C LEU A 301 -30.12 -0.98 -19.15
N PHE A 302 -30.03 -1.27 -20.45
CA PHE A 302 -31.18 -1.51 -21.32
C PHE A 302 -31.12 -2.94 -21.88
N ARG A 303 -31.94 -3.85 -21.35
CA ARG A 303 -31.93 -5.27 -21.72
C ARG A 303 -33.33 -5.75 -22.07
N THR A 304 -33.42 -6.69 -22.98
CA THR A 304 -34.68 -7.42 -23.22
C THR A 304 -34.49 -8.88 -22.87
N TYR A 305 -35.55 -9.53 -22.39
CA TYR A 305 -35.59 -10.95 -22.11
C TYR A 305 -36.56 -11.65 -23.06
N GLU A 306 -36.26 -12.90 -23.36
CA GLU A 306 -37.11 -13.70 -24.23
C GLU A 306 -38.54 -13.83 -23.68
N GLY A 307 -39.50 -13.58 -24.58
CA GLY A 307 -40.87 -14.03 -24.47
C GLY A 307 -41.12 -15.15 -25.47
N ILE A 308 -42.39 -15.40 -25.76
CA ILE A 308 -42.81 -16.42 -26.72
C ILE A 308 -43.68 -15.80 -27.79
N MET A 309 -43.40 -16.12 -29.05
CA MET A 309 -44.26 -15.81 -30.18
C MET A 309 -44.92 -17.09 -30.70
N HIS A 310 -46.23 -17.02 -30.92
CA HIS A 310 -47.07 -18.11 -31.38
C HIS A 310 -47.85 -17.70 -32.62
N MET A 311 -47.93 -18.59 -33.60
CA MET A 311 -48.80 -18.40 -34.75
C MET A 311 -50.25 -18.77 -34.38
N LYS A 312 -51.20 -17.92 -34.72
CA LYS A 312 -52.61 -18.06 -34.33
C LYS A 312 -53.27 -19.22 -35.06
N ASP A 313 -54.05 -20.01 -34.33
CA ASP A 313 -54.82 -21.15 -34.84
C ASP A 313 -54.00 -22.21 -35.59
N GLN A 314 -52.68 -22.29 -35.34
CA GLN A 314 -51.77 -23.26 -35.93
C GLN A 314 -50.94 -23.95 -34.84
N ASP A 315 -51.16 -25.25 -34.63
CA ASP A 315 -50.31 -26.04 -33.72
C ASP A 315 -48.92 -26.30 -34.34
N THR A 316 -48.86 -26.36 -35.67
CA THR A 316 -47.64 -26.61 -36.47
C THR A 316 -47.71 -25.78 -37.74
N TYR A 317 -46.61 -25.12 -38.12
CA TYR A 317 -46.53 -24.42 -39.40
C TYR A 317 -45.11 -24.49 -39.97
N HIS A 318 -44.93 -25.24 -41.06
CA HIS A 318 -43.64 -25.37 -41.72
C HIS A 318 -43.38 -24.20 -42.67
N ALA A 319 -42.20 -23.59 -42.53
CA ALA A 319 -41.80 -22.43 -43.31
C ALA A 319 -40.43 -22.61 -43.97
N ASP A 320 -40.24 -21.97 -45.11
CA ASP A 320 -38.94 -21.87 -45.77
C ASP A 320 -38.07 -20.75 -45.19
N TYR A 321 -38.71 -19.76 -44.57
CA TYR A 321 -38.09 -18.55 -44.06
C TYR A 321 -38.88 -17.97 -42.89
N LEU A 322 -38.15 -17.49 -41.89
CA LEU A 322 -38.66 -16.67 -40.80
C LEU A 322 -37.61 -15.62 -40.44
N MET A 323 -38.04 -14.37 -40.30
CA MET A 323 -37.26 -13.28 -39.75
C MET A 323 -38.09 -12.48 -38.76
N THR A 324 -37.48 -12.14 -37.64
CA THR A 324 -38.05 -11.23 -36.65
C THR A 324 -37.11 -10.06 -36.44
N GLU A 325 -37.66 -8.86 -36.30
CA GLU A 325 -36.91 -7.65 -36.00
C GLU A 325 -37.65 -6.85 -34.93
N PHE A 326 -37.04 -6.69 -33.75
CA PHE A 326 -37.63 -5.97 -32.61
C PHE A 326 -37.11 -4.54 -32.56
N HIS A 327 -38.02 -3.62 -32.29
CA HIS A 327 -37.77 -2.18 -32.26
C HIS A 327 -38.31 -1.54 -31.00
N VAL A 328 -37.59 -0.52 -30.51
CA VAL A 328 -38.07 0.46 -29.54
C VAL A 328 -38.04 1.84 -30.18
N VAL A 329 -39.17 2.52 -30.16
CA VAL A 329 -39.30 3.93 -30.55
C VAL A 329 -39.30 4.75 -29.28
N PHE A 330 -38.40 5.72 -29.22
CA PHE A 330 -38.34 6.68 -28.13
C PHE A 330 -39.13 7.96 -28.47
N LYS A 331 -39.62 8.66 -27.45
CA LYS A 331 -40.44 9.89 -27.61
C LYS A 331 -39.76 11.03 -28.38
N TRP A 332 -38.43 11.04 -28.46
CA TRP A 332 -37.66 11.98 -29.29
C TRP A 332 -37.50 11.51 -30.75
N GLY A 333 -38.19 10.45 -31.16
CA GLY A 333 -38.26 9.95 -32.53
C GLY A 333 -37.12 9.03 -32.96
N LYS A 334 -36.23 8.61 -32.05
CA LYS A 334 -35.22 7.57 -32.35
C LYS A 334 -35.91 6.21 -32.40
N ASP A 335 -35.89 5.59 -33.58
CA ASP A 335 -36.23 4.18 -33.76
C ASP A 335 -34.96 3.34 -33.62
N MET A 336 -34.90 2.55 -32.54
CA MET A 336 -33.78 1.69 -32.22
C MET A 336 -34.14 0.23 -32.49
N LYS A 337 -33.39 -0.37 -33.41
CA LYS A 337 -33.41 -1.81 -33.64
C LYS A 337 -32.70 -2.52 -32.48
N ILE A 338 -33.45 -3.35 -31.75
CA ILE A 338 -32.97 -4.08 -30.59
C ILE A 338 -32.19 -5.32 -31.08
N HIS A 339 -32.87 -6.26 -31.73
CA HIS A 339 -32.25 -7.45 -32.29
C HIS A 339 -33.02 -7.95 -33.50
N ARG A 340 -32.34 -8.78 -34.30
CA ARG A 340 -32.88 -9.42 -35.50
C ARG A 340 -32.51 -10.89 -35.51
N GLU A 341 -33.50 -11.76 -35.61
CA GLU A 341 -33.29 -13.19 -35.88
C GLU A 341 -33.70 -13.53 -37.30
N HIS A 342 -32.99 -14.50 -37.89
CA HIS A 342 -33.27 -14.98 -39.22
C HIS A 342 -33.00 -16.49 -39.30
N ARG A 343 -33.98 -17.25 -39.81
CA ARG A 343 -33.91 -18.69 -40.01
C ARG A 343 -34.44 -19.05 -41.40
N SER A 344 -33.81 -20.03 -42.03
CA SER A 344 -34.27 -20.57 -43.31
C SER A 344 -34.05 -22.08 -43.36
N SER A 345 -34.97 -22.79 -44.00
CA SER A 345 -34.94 -24.25 -44.21
C SER A 345 -33.77 -24.70 -45.12
N LYS A 346 -33.17 -23.80 -45.91
CA LYS A 346 -32.19 -24.11 -46.97
C LYS A 346 -30.73 -24.29 -46.51
N ILE A 347 -30.45 -24.50 -45.22
CA ILE A 347 -29.07 -24.76 -44.77
C ILE A 347 -28.69 -26.19 -45.22
N LYS A 348 -27.82 -26.28 -46.23
CA LYS A 348 -27.31 -27.52 -46.82
C LYS A 348 -26.60 -28.39 -45.77
N GLY A 349 -27.22 -29.49 -45.38
CA GLY A 349 -26.59 -30.55 -44.58
C GLY A 349 -27.58 -31.61 -44.11
N ASP A 350 -27.92 -32.56 -45.01
CA ASP A 350 -28.46 -33.94 -44.84
C ASP A 350 -29.41 -34.35 -43.70
N ASN A 351 -29.97 -33.44 -42.91
CA ASN A 351 -31.18 -33.67 -42.12
C ASN A 351 -31.98 -32.37 -42.10
N LEU A 352 -32.87 -32.22 -43.09
CA LEU A 352 -33.88 -31.17 -43.15
C LEU A 352 -34.82 -31.35 -41.95
N ASN A 353 -34.47 -30.74 -40.81
CA ASN A 353 -35.50 -30.43 -39.83
C ASN A 353 -36.36 -29.34 -40.46
N GLU A 354 -37.59 -29.70 -40.81
CA GLU A 354 -38.63 -28.76 -41.21
C GLU A 354 -38.63 -27.60 -40.20
N LEU A 355 -38.52 -26.36 -40.68
CA LEU A 355 -38.56 -25.19 -39.83
C LEU A 355 -40.02 -24.96 -39.43
N ASP A 356 -40.45 -25.64 -38.37
CA ASP A 356 -41.72 -25.35 -37.72
C ASP A 356 -41.61 -23.98 -37.03
N ILE A 357 -42.51 -23.06 -37.35
CA ILE A 357 -42.55 -21.70 -36.80
C ILE A 357 -43.81 -21.45 -35.96
N SER A 358 -44.64 -22.46 -35.67
CA SER A 358 -45.85 -22.30 -34.86
C SER A 358 -45.58 -21.69 -33.48
N SER A 359 -44.40 -21.95 -32.91
CA SER A 359 -43.91 -21.33 -31.68
C SER A 359 -42.40 -21.09 -31.71
N LYS A 360 -41.98 -19.89 -31.29
CA LYS A 360 -40.57 -19.50 -31.17
C LYS A 360 -40.34 -18.59 -29.98
N SER A 361 -39.13 -18.64 -29.43
CA SER A 361 -38.62 -17.58 -28.55
C SER A 361 -38.53 -16.29 -29.37
N THR A 362 -38.84 -15.16 -28.74
CA THR A 362 -38.62 -13.84 -29.36
C THR A 362 -37.14 -13.54 -29.54
N GLY A 363 -36.25 -14.20 -28.79
CA GLY A 363 -34.84 -13.85 -28.67
C GLY A 363 -34.58 -12.88 -27.53
N GLU A 364 -33.30 -12.67 -27.23
CA GLU A 364 -32.81 -11.81 -26.16
C GLU A 364 -31.85 -10.74 -26.72
N PHE A 365 -31.90 -9.52 -26.17
CA PHE A 365 -30.88 -8.51 -26.40
C PHE A 365 -30.10 -8.21 -25.12
N PRO A 366 -28.93 -8.84 -24.94
CA PRO A 366 -28.12 -8.71 -23.73
C PRO A 366 -27.25 -7.45 -23.78
N ASN A 367 -27.84 -6.29 -24.10
CA ASN A 367 -27.09 -5.04 -24.10
C ASN A 367 -26.86 -4.59 -22.66
N ASN A 368 -25.65 -4.87 -22.17
CA ASN A 368 -25.20 -4.47 -20.84
C ASN A 368 -24.65 -3.04 -20.85
N ARG A 369 -25.29 -2.13 -21.61
CA ARG A 369 -24.91 -0.72 -21.68
C ARG A 369 -26.13 0.14 -21.38
N GLU A 370 -25.86 1.32 -20.84
CA GLU A 370 -26.81 2.41 -20.78
C GLU A 370 -27.22 2.82 -22.20
N GLU A 371 -28.51 3.07 -22.39
CA GLU A 371 -28.98 3.89 -23.49
C GLU A 371 -29.20 5.30 -22.93
N LEU A 372 -28.76 6.31 -23.67
CA LEU A 372 -28.92 7.71 -23.30
C LEU A 372 -29.99 8.36 -24.16
N ASP A 373 -30.74 9.28 -23.55
CA ASP A 373 -31.72 10.13 -24.21
C ASP A 373 -31.06 11.26 -25.03
N GLU A 374 -31.85 12.20 -25.53
CA GLU A 374 -31.34 13.36 -26.29
C GLU A 374 -30.54 14.37 -25.44
N ASN A 375 -30.72 14.36 -24.12
CA ASN A 375 -30.04 15.23 -23.16
C ASN A 375 -28.75 14.60 -22.63
N GLY A 376 -28.54 13.31 -22.86
CA GLY A 376 -27.44 12.52 -22.31
C GLY A 376 -27.76 11.88 -20.96
N ASP A 377 -29.02 11.90 -20.53
CA ASP A 377 -29.50 11.22 -19.34
C ASP A 377 -29.86 9.77 -19.66
N PRO A 378 -29.75 8.84 -18.69
CA PRO A 378 -30.16 7.45 -18.92
C PRO A 378 -31.63 7.29 -19.27
N VAL A 379 -31.90 6.46 -20.27
CA VAL A 379 -33.25 6.13 -20.72
C VAL A 379 -34.05 5.49 -19.59
N THR A 380 -35.30 5.94 -19.47
CA THR A 380 -36.32 5.40 -18.57
C THR A 380 -37.47 4.78 -19.36
N PHE A 381 -38.41 4.09 -18.69
CA PHE A 381 -39.60 3.60 -19.40
C PHE A 381 -40.50 4.72 -19.89
N GLU A 382 -40.46 5.88 -19.24
CA GLU A 382 -41.21 7.08 -19.62
C GLU A 382 -40.75 7.62 -20.97
N ASP A 383 -39.55 7.25 -21.42
CA ASP A 383 -38.98 7.67 -22.69
C ASP A 383 -39.39 6.78 -23.86
N ILE A 384 -39.89 5.57 -23.58
CA ILE A 384 -40.34 4.61 -24.59
C ILE A 384 -41.73 5.02 -25.07
N GLU A 385 -41.85 5.34 -26.36
CA GLU A 385 -43.12 5.66 -27.02
C GLU A 385 -43.81 4.39 -27.52
N GLU A 386 -43.08 3.52 -28.22
CA GLU A 386 -43.62 2.30 -28.83
C GLU A 386 -42.59 1.18 -28.75
N ILE A 387 -43.04 -0.05 -28.50
CA ILE A 387 -42.25 -1.25 -28.79
C ILE A 387 -43.01 -2.03 -29.85
N TYR A 388 -42.34 -2.45 -30.91
CA TYR A 388 -42.97 -3.23 -31.96
C TYR A 388 -42.02 -4.28 -32.54
N VAL A 389 -42.61 -5.29 -33.16
CA VAL A 389 -41.87 -6.31 -33.93
C VAL A 389 -42.31 -6.28 -35.38
N ILE A 390 -41.37 -6.55 -36.28
CA ILE A 390 -41.65 -6.90 -37.68
C ILE A 390 -41.36 -8.39 -37.84
N ILE A 391 -42.37 -9.15 -38.26
CA ILE A 391 -42.27 -10.58 -38.52
C ILE A 391 -42.45 -10.80 -40.01
N GLN A 392 -41.45 -11.40 -40.66
CA GLN A 392 -41.52 -11.80 -42.06
C GLN A 392 -41.39 -13.32 -42.17
N TRP A 393 -42.27 -13.98 -42.91
CA TRP A 393 -42.22 -15.43 -43.09
C TRP A 393 -42.66 -15.86 -44.48
N LYS A 394 -42.24 -17.06 -44.88
CA LYS A 394 -42.62 -17.69 -46.14
C LYS A 394 -42.96 -19.15 -45.86
N GLY A 395 -44.22 -19.55 -46.07
CA GLY A 395 -44.63 -20.94 -45.89
C GLY A 395 -43.91 -21.88 -46.85
N GLU A 396 -43.87 -23.15 -46.49
CA GLU A 396 -43.27 -24.18 -47.36
C GLU A 396 -43.95 -24.20 -48.74
N ASN A 397 -43.16 -24.16 -49.81
CA ASN A 397 -43.66 -24.18 -51.20
C ASN A 397 -44.59 -23.01 -51.58
N GLN A 398 -44.70 -21.96 -50.74
CA GLN A 398 -45.36 -20.72 -51.12
C GLN A 398 -44.37 -19.85 -51.90
N ASP A 399 -44.87 -18.94 -52.74
CA ASP A 399 -44.02 -17.98 -53.46
C ASP A 399 -43.94 -16.64 -52.72
N ASP A 400 -45.03 -16.25 -52.07
CA ASP A 400 -45.18 -14.95 -51.41
C ASP A 400 -44.45 -14.88 -50.07
N LEU A 401 -43.89 -13.71 -49.79
CA LEU A 401 -43.33 -13.35 -48.49
C LEU A 401 -44.40 -12.56 -47.72
N PHE A 402 -44.78 -13.06 -46.57
CA PHE A 402 -45.69 -12.37 -45.66
C PHE A 402 -44.89 -11.47 -44.73
N GLU A 403 -45.47 -10.33 -44.37
CA GLU A 403 -44.91 -9.37 -43.42
C GLU A 403 -46.03 -8.87 -42.51
N GLU A 404 -45.74 -8.78 -41.22
CA GLU A 404 -46.64 -8.26 -40.21
C GLU A 404 -45.88 -7.40 -39.20
N LYS A 405 -46.43 -6.22 -38.86
CA LYS A 405 -45.97 -5.38 -37.75
C LYS A 405 -46.91 -5.56 -36.57
N ILE A 406 -46.39 -5.93 -35.40
CA ILE A 406 -47.16 -6.05 -34.15
C ILE A 406 -46.62 -5.05 -33.14
N THR A 407 -47.46 -4.10 -32.73
CA THR A 407 -47.17 -3.21 -31.61
C THR A 407 -47.41 -3.95 -30.30
N LEU A 408 -46.43 -3.87 -29.39
CA LEU A 408 -46.49 -4.52 -28.08
C LEU A 408 -46.96 -3.51 -27.02
N THR A 409 -47.87 -3.96 -26.17
CA THR A 409 -48.48 -3.18 -25.08
C THR A 409 -48.03 -3.73 -23.73
N SER A 410 -47.68 -2.84 -22.80
CA SER A 410 -47.28 -3.24 -21.43
C SER A 410 -48.48 -3.80 -20.68
N GLU A 411 -48.28 -4.85 -19.87
CA GLU A 411 -49.32 -5.47 -19.05
C GLU A 411 -49.95 -4.47 -18.06
N ASP A 412 -49.14 -3.58 -17.49
CA ASP A 412 -49.56 -2.55 -16.53
C ASP A 412 -50.59 -1.56 -17.11
N SER A 413 -50.63 -1.39 -18.43
CA SER A 413 -51.54 -0.45 -19.10
C SER A 413 -53.01 -0.90 -19.08
N LYS A 414 -53.30 -2.16 -18.72
CA LYS A 414 -54.68 -2.70 -18.70
C LYS A 414 -55.41 -2.46 -17.37
N GLY A 415 -54.76 -1.84 -16.39
CA GLY A 415 -55.26 -1.68 -15.02
C GLY A 415 -55.81 -0.31 -14.62
N ASN A 416 -55.82 0.70 -15.51
CA ASN A 416 -56.30 2.07 -15.21
C ASN A 416 -57.49 2.49 -16.07
#